data_AF-A0A9D8FY83-F1
#
_entry.id   AF-A0A9D8FY83-F1
#
_cell.length_a   1.000
_cell.length_b   1.000
_cell.length_c   1.000
_cell.angle_alpha   90.00
_cell.angle_beta   90.00
_cell.angle_gamma   90.00
#
_symmetry.space_group_name_H-M   'P 1'
#
loop_
_entity.id
_entity.type
_entity.pdbx_description
1 polymer ?
#
loop_
_entity_poly.entity_id
_entity_poly.type
_entity_poly.pdbx_seq_one_letter_code
_entity_poly.pdbx_strand_id
1 'polypeptide(L)'
;MIRTLSLTTDVPPDRKVQIVLPDDVPAGVAEIIVMVTPRASKIQHTLGDLARSEFFGMWRDRTDIGDSVEFARRLRAEAWSRAV
;
A
#
# COMPACT_ATOMS: atom_id res chain seq x y z
N MET A 1 -30.75 7.79 6.86
CA MET A 1 -29.69 6.76 6.72
C MET A 1 -28.41 7.51 6.36
N ILE A 2 -27.36 7.38 7.17
CA ILE A 2 -26.08 8.07 6.94
C ILE A 2 -25.24 7.21 6.00
N ARG A 3 -24.68 7.80 4.94
CA ARG A 3 -23.88 7.11 3.93
C ARG A 3 -22.51 7.78 3.87
N THR A 4 -21.46 7.04 4.19
CA THR A 4 -20.08 7.55 4.20
C THR A 4 -19.42 7.32 2.85
N LEU A 5 -18.84 8.38 2.27
CA LEU A 5 -18.10 8.35 1.01
C LEU A 5 -16.63 8.69 1.29
N SER A 6 -15.70 7.86 0.80
CA SER A 6 -14.26 8.12 0.90
C SER A 6 -13.72 8.54 -0.46
N LEU A 7 -13.21 9.77 -0.55
CA LEU A 7 -12.63 10.37 -1.75
C LEU A 7 -11.18 10.70 -1.45
N THR A 8 -10.25 10.17 -2.24
CA THR A 8 -8.81 10.47 -2.11
C THR A 8 -8.37 11.33 -3.27
N THR A 9 -7.76 12.48 -2.97
CA THR A 9 -7.19 13.37 -3.98
C THR A 9 -5.97 14.10 -3.42
N ASP A 10 -5.06 14.52 -4.30
CA ASP A 10 -3.93 15.37 -3.93
C ASP A 10 -4.42 16.80 -3.64
N VAL A 11 -3.83 17.47 -2.65
CA VAL A 11 -4.07 18.89 -2.41
C VAL A 11 -3.15 19.69 -3.35
N PRO A 12 -3.70 20.41 -4.35
CA PRO A 12 -2.88 21.17 -5.29
C PRO A 12 -2.21 22.38 -4.62
N PRO A 13 -1.19 22.99 -5.27
CA PRO A 13 -0.46 24.14 -4.69
C PRO A 13 -1.33 25.37 -4.40
N ASP A 14 -2.41 25.56 -5.17
CA ASP A 14 -3.39 26.63 -4.96
C ASP A 14 -4.37 26.33 -3.81
N ARG A 15 -4.26 25.15 -3.19
CA ARG A 15 -5.03 24.65 -2.06
C ARG A 15 -6.54 24.56 -2.33
N LYS A 16 -6.94 24.41 -3.60
CA LYS A 16 -8.34 24.26 -3.99
C LYS A 16 -8.65 22.81 -4.34
N VAL A 17 -9.54 22.19 -3.59
CA VAL A 17 -10.04 20.84 -3.88
C VAL A 17 -11.50 20.94 -4.33
N GLN A 18 -11.77 20.54 -5.57
CA GLN A 18 -13.13 20.45 -6.11
C GLN A 18 -13.61 19.00 -6.00
N ILE A 19 -14.72 18.80 -5.27
CA ILE A 19 -15.34 17.49 -5.08
C ILE A 19 -16.63 17.47 -5.90
N VAL A 20 -16.71 16.56 -6.86
CA VAL A 20 -17.95 16.26 -7.59
C VAL A 20 -18.53 14.97 -6.99
N LEU A 21 -19.74 15.06 -6.43
CA LEU A 21 -20.44 13.90 -5.89
C LEU A 21 -21.02 13.05 -7.04
N PRO A 22 -20.98 11.71 -6.95
CA PRO A 22 -21.65 10.84 -7.90
C PRO A 22 -23.18 11.07 -7.96
N ASP A 23 -23.78 10.78 -9.11
CA ASP A 23 -25.23 11.00 -9.36
C ASP A 23 -26.16 10.16 -8.45
N ASP A 24 -25.64 9.09 -7.83
CA ASP A 24 -26.39 8.23 -6.91
C ASP A 24 -26.41 8.75 -5.45
N VAL A 25 -25.81 9.92 -5.19
CA VAL A 25 -25.87 10.58 -3.88
C VAL A 25 -27.13 11.45 -3.81
N PRO A 26 -28.07 11.17 -2.88
CA PRO A 26 -29.29 11.95 -2.77
C PRO A 26 -29.01 13.39 -2.31
N ALA A 27 -29.78 14.34 -2.83
CA ALA A 27 -29.71 15.73 -2.38
C ALA A 27 -30.07 15.87 -0.90
N GLY A 28 -29.32 16.67 -0.15
CA GLY A 28 -29.53 16.88 1.27
C GLY A 28 -28.36 17.58 1.97
N VAL A 29 -28.41 17.60 3.31
CA VAL A 29 -27.32 18.12 4.14
C VAL A 29 -26.15 17.14 4.11
N ALA A 30 -24.96 17.63 3.76
CA ALA A 30 -23.73 16.84 3.74
C ALA A 30 -22.76 17.36 4.82
N GLU A 31 -22.21 16.44 5.60
CA GLU A 31 -21.06 16.69 6.47
C GLU A 31 -19.79 16.21 5.75
N ILE A 32 -18.76 17.07 5.69
CA ILE A 32 -17.51 16.78 4.98
C ILE A 32 -16.37 16.81 5.99
N ILE A 33 -15.65 15.68 6.12
CA ILE A 33 -14.45 15.56 6.93
C ILE A 33 -13.23 15.52 5.99
N VAL A 34 -12.33 16.49 6.14
CA VAL A 34 -11.09 16.56 5.33
C VAL A 34 -9.91 16.10 6.18
N MET A 35 -9.30 14.99 5.78
CA MET A 35 -8.06 14.49 6.37
C MET A 35 -6.90 14.73 5.42
N VAL A 36 -5.92 15.53 5.84
CA VAL A 36 -4.70 15.80 5.07
C VAL A 36 -3.58 14.95 5.64
N THR A 37 -3.16 13.93 4.90
CA THR A 37 -1.98 13.15 5.23
C THR A 37 -0.78 13.69 4.45
N PRO A 38 0.42 13.75 5.06
CA PRO A 38 1.63 14.04 4.30
C PRO A 38 1.75 12.98 3.21
N ARG A 39 1.95 13.39 1.96
CA ARG A 39 2.34 12.45 0.91
C ARG A 39 3.63 11.80 1.38
N ALA A 40 3.59 10.51 1.72
CA ALA A 40 4.81 9.74 1.86
C ALA A 40 5.59 9.99 0.58
N SER A 41 6.72 10.68 0.67
CA SER A 41 7.58 10.84 -0.48
C SER A 41 7.78 9.43 -0.98
N LYS A 42 7.42 9.14 -2.24
CA LYS A 42 7.89 7.92 -2.87
C LYS A 42 9.40 8.08 -2.91
N ILE A 43 10.09 7.68 -1.84
CA ILE A 43 11.53 7.54 -1.86
C ILE A 43 11.71 6.47 -2.92
N GLN A 44 12.13 6.91 -4.11
CA GLN A 44 12.47 6.00 -5.17
C GLN A 44 13.77 5.34 -4.72
N HIS A 45 13.62 4.27 -3.95
CA HIS A 45 14.73 3.40 -3.63
C HIS A 45 15.15 2.72 -4.93
N THR A 46 16.39 2.98 -5.32
CA THR A 46 17.01 2.29 -6.44
C THR A 46 17.39 0.87 -6.02
N LEU A 47 17.65 0.00 -7.00
CA LEU A 47 18.23 -1.32 -6.71
C LEU A 47 19.57 -1.20 -5.98
N GLY A 48 20.33 -0.13 -6.24
CA GLY A 48 21.57 0.18 -5.53
C GLY A 48 21.35 0.57 -4.06
N ASP A 49 20.22 1.19 -3.73
CA ASP A 49 19.85 1.47 -2.34
C ASP A 49 19.45 0.21 -1.60
N LEU A 50 18.73 -0.70 -2.27
CA LEU A 50 18.42 -2.02 -1.71
C LEU A 50 19.70 -2.83 -1.46
N ALA A 51 20.64 -2.85 -2.41
CA ALA A 51 21.90 -3.59 -2.28
C ALA A 51 22.78 -3.10 -1.10
N ARG A 52 22.62 -1.82 -0.71
CA ARG A 52 23.30 -1.21 0.45
C ARG A 52 22.52 -1.33 1.75
N SER A 53 21.32 -1.90 1.73
CA SER A 53 20.50 -2.10 2.92
C SER A 53 20.89 -3.37 3.67
N GLU A 54 20.65 -3.39 4.98
CA GLU A 54 20.83 -4.57 5.85
C GLU A 54 19.97 -5.77 5.43
N PHE A 55 18.95 -5.55 4.59
CA PHE A 55 18.10 -6.63 4.06
C PHE A 55 18.77 -7.39 2.91
N PHE A 56 19.69 -6.77 2.17
CA PHE A 56 20.32 -7.43 1.03
C PHE A 56 21.39 -8.41 1.51
N GLY A 57 21.17 -9.70 1.24
CA GLY A 57 22.07 -10.76 1.70
C GLY A 57 21.78 -11.25 3.11
N MET A 58 20.72 -10.79 3.79
CA MET A 58 20.31 -11.30 5.11
C MET A 58 20.10 -12.83 5.15
N TRP A 59 19.87 -13.44 3.98
CA TRP A 59 19.64 -14.87 3.81
C TRP A 59 20.93 -15.64 3.47
N ARG A 60 22.06 -14.96 3.21
CA ARG A 60 23.31 -15.58 2.76
C ARG A 60 23.83 -16.60 3.76
N ASP A 61 23.76 -16.27 5.04
CA ASP A 61 24.33 -17.07 6.12
C ASP A 61 23.29 -17.99 6.80
N ARG A 62 22.07 -18.06 6.25
CA ARG A 62 21.01 -18.93 6.77
C ARG A 62 21.25 -20.38 6.34
N THR A 63 21.81 -21.16 7.26
CA THR A 63 22.11 -22.58 7.06
C THR A 63 20.88 -23.49 7.07
N ASP A 64 19.75 -23.00 7.57
CA ASP A 64 18.48 -23.73 7.59
C ASP A 64 17.71 -23.65 6.25
N ILE A 65 18.15 -22.77 5.35
CA ILE A 65 17.70 -22.75 3.95
C ILE A 65 18.75 -23.50 3.14
N GLY A 66 18.50 -24.79 2.88
CA GLY A 66 19.33 -25.60 2.00
C GLY A 66 19.14 -25.22 0.53
N ASP A 67 18.47 -26.09 -0.23
CA ASP A 67 18.10 -25.76 -1.62
C ASP A 67 17.06 -24.63 -1.64
N SER A 68 17.48 -23.46 -2.12
CA SER A 68 16.64 -22.26 -2.18
C SER A 68 15.43 -22.41 -3.11
N VAL A 69 15.53 -23.23 -4.16
CA VAL A 69 14.43 -23.46 -5.12
C VAL A 69 13.37 -24.36 -4.48
N GLU A 70 13.79 -25.45 -3.86
CA GLU A 70 12.87 -26.36 -3.16
C GLU A 70 12.26 -25.70 -1.92
N PHE A 71 13.05 -24.93 -1.18
CA PHE A 71 12.55 -24.14 -0.05
C PHE A 71 11.48 -23.14 -0.50
N ALA A 72 11.70 -22.40 -1.59
CA ALA A 72 10.71 -21.49 -2.14
C ALA A 72 9.47 -22.22 -2.68
N ARG A 73 9.63 -23.41 -3.28
CA ARG A 73 8.51 -24.26 -3.72
C ARG A 73 7.64 -24.69 -2.55
N ARG A 74 8.25 -25.14 -1.44
CA ARG A 74 7.53 -25.50 -0.22
C ARG A 74 6.75 -24.32 0.37
N LEU A 75 7.39 -23.15 0.51
CA LEU A 75 6.72 -21.94 1.01
C LEU A 75 5.49 -21.56 0.18
N ARG A 76 5.58 -21.66 -1.16
CA ARG A 76 4.42 -21.41 -2.02
C ARG A 76 3.32 -22.43 -1.81
N ALA A 77 3.66 -23.71 -1.68
CA ALA A 77 2.66 -24.76 -1.42
C ALA A 77 1.94 -24.54 -0.08
N GLU A 78 2.68 -24.22 1.00
CA GLU A 78 2.12 -23.93 2.33
C GLU A 78 1.24 -22.68 2.36
N ALA A 79 1.68 -21.60 1.70
CA ALA A 79 0.90 -20.37 1.57
C ALA A 79 -0.38 -20.59 0.75
N TRP A 80 -0.30 -21.41 -0.30
CA TRP A 80 -1.43 -21.77 -1.15
C TRP A 80 -2.41 -22.73 -0.46
N SER A 81 -1.93 -23.60 0.44
CA SER A 81 -2.77 -24.52 1.21
C SER A 81 -3.49 -23.87 2.39
N ARG A 82 -3.34 -22.55 2.62
CA ARG A 82 -4.26 -21.78 3.47
C ARG A 82 -5.61 -21.65 2.76
N ALA A 83 -6.33 -22.77 2.66
CA ALA A 83 -7.78 -22.76 2.57
C ALA A 83 -8.31 -22.41 3.97
N VAL A 84 -9.02 -21.28 4.03
CA VAL A 84 -9.97 -20.78 5.07
C VAL A 84 -9.83 -21.37 6.47
#